data_AF-A0A6B3AQD1-F1
#
_entry.id   AF-A0A6B3AQD1-F1
#
_cell.length_a   1.000
_cell.length_b   1.000
_cell.length_c   1.000
_cell.angle_alpha   90.00
_cell.angle_beta   90.00
_cell.angle_gamma   90.00
#
_symmetry.space_group_name_H-M   'P 1'
#
loop_
_entity.id
_entity.type
_entity.pdbx_description
1 polymer ?
#
loop_
_entity_poly.entity_id
_entity_poly.type
_entity_poly.pdbx_seq_one_letter_code
_entity_poly.pdbx_strand_id
1 'polypeptide(L)'
;PRLGTLEDFARFVARAGELGMEVALDFALQCSPDHPWVHKHPEWFHHRPDGSIAYAENPPKKYQDIYPIAFDADLDGLVAETCRVLRHWMGVGVRIFRVDNPHTKPVVFWERVIGEINRTDPDVIFLAEAFTRPAMMHTLAQIGFQQSYTYFTWRNSKQELTEYLTELSGEAASYMRPNFFANTPDILHAYLQHGGRPAFEVRAVLAATLSPTWGIYSGYELCENTPLREGSEEYLDSEKYQLRPRDWEAAEREGCTIAPLITRLNTLRREHPALQRLRNLRFHRTDNDAVIAYSKRSGSDVVLVVANLDPHHTQEATVSLDMAHLGLGPHDPVPVRDELTGETYHWGSTANYVRLEPGRAPAHVLHVQRPPAAPRNGGPRPS
;
A
#
# COMPACT_ATOMS: atom_id res chain seq x y z
N PRO A 1 -3.07 -1.94 -29.62
CA PRO A 1 -4.20 -2.47 -30.44
C PRO A 1 -4.77 -3.81 -29.95
N ARG A 2 -3.95 -4.76 -29.45
CA ARG A 2 -4.43 -6.09 -29.03
C ARG A 2 -5.41 -6.08 -27.84
N LEU A 3 -5.43 -5.02 -27.04
CA LEU A 3 -6.38 -4.82 -25.94
C LEU A 3 -7.74 -4.26 -26.39
N GLY A 4 -7.90 -3.93 -27.68
CA GLY A 4 -9.12 -3.31 -28.23
C GLY A 4 -8.97 -1.82 -28.49
N THR A 5 -10.09 -1.12 -28.34
CA THR A 5 -10.32 0.30 -28.65
C THR A 5 -10.57 1.12 -27.38
N LEU A 6 -10.62 2.45 -27.52
CA LEU A 6 -10.99 3.34 -26.40
C LEU A 6 -12.42 3.09 -25.89
N GLU A 7 -13.34 2.66 -26.76
CA GLU A 7 -14.71 2.30 -26.36
C GLU A 7 -14.71 1.06 -25.47
N ASP A 8 -13.90 0.05 -25.81
CA ASP A 8 -13.75 -1.15 -24.99
C ASP A 8 -13.20 -0.78 -23.59
N PHE A 9 -12.24 0.14 -23.53
CA PHE A 9 -11.72 0.67 -22.26
C PHE A 9 -12.78 1.43 -21.46
N ALA A 10 -13.59 2.28 -22.10
CA ALA A 10 -14.67 2.99 -21.43
C ALA A 10 -15.70 2.02 -20.84
N ARG A 11 -16.03 0.93 -21.55
CA ARG A 11 -16.89 -0.14 -21.02
C ARG A 11 -16.26 -0.86 -19.83
N PHE A 12 -14.95 -1.08 -19.85
CA PHE A 12 -14.20 -1.63 -18.70
C PHE A 12 -14.28 -0.71 -17.47
N VAL A 13 -14.04 0.59 -17.64
CA VAL A 13 -14.14 1.59 -16.54
C VAL A 13 -15.56 1.65 -15.99
N ALA A 14 -16.57 1.65 -16.87
CA ALA A 14 -17.98 1.62 -16.45
C ALA A 14 -18.30 0.38 -15.60
N ARG A 15 -17.86 -0.81 -16.06
CA ARG A 15 -18.08 -2.06 -15.32
C ARG A 15 -17.35 -2.08 -13.97
N ALA A 16 -16.15 -1.50 -13.88
CA ALA A 16 -15.46 -1.34 -12.61
C ALA A 16 -16.29 -0.47 -11.63
N GLY A 17 -16.83 0.65 -12.13
CA GLY A 17 -17.69 1.54 -11.35
C GLY A 17 -18.98 0.85 -10.83
N GLU A 18 -19.64 0.04 -11.65
CA GLU A 18 -20.81 -0.76 -11.24
C GLU A 18 -20.51 -1.73 -10.08
N LEU A 19 -19.25 -2.17 -9.97
CA LEU A 19 -18.76 -3.05 -8.91
C LEU A 19 -18.17 -2.28 -7.71
N GLY A 20 -18.26 -0.95 -7.70
CA GLY A 20 -17.70 -0.10 -6.66
C GLY A 20 -16.16 -0.05 -6.67
N MET A 21 -15.54 -0.25 -7.84
CA MET A 21 -14.10 -0.16 -8.04
C MET A 21 -13.74 1.07 -8.89
N GLU A 22 -12.64 1.72 -8.53
CA GLU A 22 -12.06 2.82 -9.31
C GLU A 22 -10.86 2.30 -10.11
N VAL A 23 -10.67 2.81 -11.33
CA VAL A 23 -9.52 2.46 -12.17
C VAL A 23 -8.40 3.48 -11.95
N ALA A 24 -7.23 2.98 -11.54
CA ALA A 24 -6.00 3.74 -11.53
C ALA A 24 -5.14 3.35 -12.73
N LEU A 25 -4.75 4.33 -13.55
CA LEU A 25 -3.81 4.09 -14.65
C LEU A 25 -2.38 4.39 -14.26
N ASP A 26 -1.45 3.60 -14.80
CA ASP A 26 -0.04 3.93 -14.75
C ASP A 26 0.25 5.13 -15.68
N PHE A 27 1.00 6.10 -15.17
CA PHE A 27 1.50 7.23 -15.94
C PHE A 27 3.04 7.24 -15.91
N ALA A 28 3.63 6.63 -16.93
CA ALA A 28 5.07 6.61 -17.14
C ALA A 28 5.47 7.65 -18.20
N LEU A 29 6.06 8.77 -17.75
CA LEU A 29 6.54 9.84 -18.64
C LEU A 29 7.90 9.47 -19.26
N GLN A 30 7.83 8.65 -20.29
CA GLN A 30 8.95 8.11 -21.07
C GLN A 30 8.46 7.59 -22.42
N CYS A 31 9.35 7.20 -23.31
CA CYS A 31 8.98 6.77 -24.67
C CYS A 31 9.76 5.53 -25.09
N SER A 32 9.14 4.62 -25.84
CA SER A 32 9.93 3.66 -26.63
C SER A 32 10.59 4.38 -27.83
N PRO A 33 11.61 3.79 -28.48
CA PRO A 33 12.24 4.39 -29.66
C PRO A 33 11.28 4.69 -30.81
N ASP A 34 10.18 3.94 -30.92
CA ASP A 34 9.17 4.10 -31.98
C ASP A 34 8.07 5.11 -31.62
N HIS A 35 8.11 5.71 -30.42
CA HIS A 35 7.07 6.64 -29.99
C HIS A 35 7.03 7.89 -30.89
N PRO A 36 5.84 8.42 -31.24
CA PRO A 36 5.76 9.56 -32.15
C PRO A 36 6.51 10.82 -31.71
N TRP A 37 6.64 11.04 -30.41
CA TRP A 37 7.40 12.19 -29.89
C TRP A 37 8.88 12.13 -30.26
N VAL A 38 9.48 10.96 -30.46
CA VAL A 38 10.91 10.84 -30.82
C VAL A 38 11.22 11.57 -32.14
N HIS A 39 10.29 11.58 -33.10
CA HIS A 39 10.45 12.28 -34.37
C HIS A 39 9.70 13.62 -34.46
N LYS A 40 8.60 13.80 -33.71
CA LYS A 40 7.82 15.05 -33.72
C LYS A 40 8.35 16.11 -32.76
N HIS A 41 8.98 15.69 -31.68
CA HIS A 41 9.49 16.52 -30.58
C HIS A 41 10.90 16.06 -30.18
N PRO A 42 11.88 16.05 -31.11
CA PRO A 42 13.25 15.63 -30.79
C PRO A 42 13.87 16.46 -29.64
N GLU A 43 13.43 17.71 -29.46
CA GLU A 43 13.85 18.59 -28.38
C GLU A 43 13.49 18.08 -26.97
N TRP A 44 12.53 17.16 -26.84
CA TRP A 44 12.16 16.52 -25.57
C TRP A 44 13.09 15.36 -25.20
N PHE A 45 14.17 15.12 -25.94
CA PHE A 45 15.14 14.07 -25.68
C PHE A 45 16.56 14.61 -25.68
N HIS A 46 17.43 14.01 -24.86
CA HIS A 46 18.86 14.34 -24.89
C HIS A 46 19.56 13.52 -25.97
N HIS A 47 20.03 14.21 -27.02
CA HIS A 47 20.81 13.59 -28.09
C HIS A 47 22.31 13.67 -27.79
N ARG A 48 22.99 12.54 -27.99
CA ARG A 48 24.45 12.45 -28.01
C ARG A 48 25.03 13.16 -29.24
N PRO A 49 26.34 13.42 -29.29
CA PRO A 49 26.98 14.07 -30.44
C PRO A 49 26.80 13.33 -31.78
N ASP A 50 26.56 12.02 -31.75
CA ASP A 50 26.28 11.20 -32.94
C ASP A 50 24.80 11.21 -33.37
N GLY A 51 23.96 11.97 -32.66
CA GLY A 51 22.52 12.07 -32.86
C GLY A 51 21.68 10.99 -32.16
N SER A 52 22.30 9.97 -31.54
CA SER A 52 21.57 8.91 -30.83
C SER A 52 21.03 9.37 -29.47
N ILE A 53 19.95 8.75 -29.00
CA ILE A 53 19.40 8.98 -27.66
C ILE A 53 19.84 7.83 -26.74
N ALA A 54 20.34 8.15 -25.55
CA ALA A 54 20.69 7.13 -24.56
C ALA A 54 19.42 6.49 -23.97
N TYR A 55 19.46 5.18 -23.72
CA TYR A 55 18.39 4.50 -23.01
C TYR A 55 18.31 4.92 -21.54
N ALA A 56 17.15 4.74 -20.92
CA ALA A 56 16.92 5.09 -19.53
C ALA A 56 17.63 4.11 -18.56
N GLU A 57 18.13 4.63 -17.45
CA GLU A 57 18.73 3.83 -16.38
C GLU A 57 18.18 4.29 -15.02
N ASN A 58 18.00 3.33 -14.11
CA ASN A 58 17.84 3.60 -12.67
C ASN A 58 18.80 2.67 -11.93
N PRO A 59 20.08 3.05 -11.80
CA PRO A 59 21.14 2.14 -11.40
C PRO A 59 20.80 1.33 -10.12
N PRO A 60 21.00 0.00 -10.14
CA PRO A 60 21.70 -0.78 -11.17
C PRO A 60 20.84 -1.22 -12.36
N LYS A 61 19.53 -0.90 -12.41
CA LYS A 61 18.63 -1.30 -13.49
C LYS A 61 18.88 -0.49 -14.77
N LYS A 62 18.78 -1.16 -15.91
CA LYS A 62 18.89 -0.58 -17.27
C LYS A 62 17.63 -0.92 -18.05
N TYR A 63 17.12 0.07 -18.80
CA TYR A 63 15.87 -0.05 -19.58
C TYR A 63 16.16 0.26 -21.05
N GLN A 64 16.80 -0.68 -21.74
CA GLN A 64 17.26 -0.50 -23.13
C GLN A 64 16.13 -0.24 -24.14
N ASP A 65 14.90 -0.57 -23.77
CA ASP A 65 13.67 -0.43 -24.55
C ASP A 65 13.01 0.95 -24.42
N ILE A 66 13.57 1.86 -23.60
CA ILE A 66 12.95 3.14 -23.23
C ILE A 66 13.96 4.30 -23.31
N TYR A 67 13.51 5.45 -23.80
CA TYR A 67 14.18 6.75 -23.75
C TYR A 67 13.60 7.67 -22.66
N PRO A 68 14.46 8.32 -21.85
CA PRO A 68 14.04 9.30 -20.87
C PRO A 68 13.72 10.64 -21.55
N ILE A 69 12.79 11.39 -20.96
CA ILE A 69 12.46 12.76 -21.39
C ILE A 69 13.48 13.75 -20.81
N ALA A 70 13.93 14.68 -21.64
CA ALA A 70 14.72 15.85 -21.24
C ALA A 70 13.80 17.06 -21.07
N PHE A 71 13.89 17.72 -19.91
CA PHE A 71 12.94 18.78 -19.52
C PHE A 71 13.47 20.19 -19.74
N ASP A 72 14.76 20.35 -20.02
CA ASP A 72 15.44 21.65 -20.00
C ASP A 72 15.17 22.49 -21.26
N ALA A 73 14.80 21.86 -22.38
CA ALA A 73 14.59 22.54 -23.66
C ALA A 73 13.19 23.16 -23.79
N ASP A 74 12.15 22.44 -23.36
CA ASP A 74 10.75 22.85 -23.52
C ASP A 74 9.86 22.32 -22.37
N LEU A 75 10.11 22.84 -21.16
CA LEU A 75 9.34 22.46 -19.97
C LEU A 75 7.85 22.80 -20.11
N ASP A 76 7.52 23.95 -20.72
CA ASP A 76 6.14 24.41 -20.86
C ASP A 76 5.34 23.54 -21.83
N GLY A 77 5.93 23.15 -22.97
CA GLY A 77 5.32 22.20 -23.89
C GLY A 77 5.09 20.83 -23.25
N LEU A 78 6.06 20.33 -22.49
CA LEU A 78 5.92 19.08 -21.73
C LEU A 78 4.80 19.12 -20.68
N VAL A 79 4.69 20.22 -19.91
CA VAL A 79 3.61 20.41 -18.94
C VAL A 79 2.25 20.44 -19.65
N ALA A 80 2.14 21.21 -20.75
CA ALA A 80 0.89 21.33 -21.50
C ALA A 80 0.45 19.99 -22.09
N GLU A 81 1.36 19.26 -22.74
CA GLU A 81 1.05 17.96 -23.35
C GLU A 81 0.74 16.90 -22.30
N THR A 82 1.46 16.90 -21.17
CA THR A 82 1.17 15.99 -20.05
C THR A 82 -0.22 16.22 -19.50
N CYS A 83 -0.60 17.48 -19.25
CA CYS A 83 -1.95 17.80 -18.79
C CYS A 83 -3.02 17.42 -19.83
N ARG A 84 -2.73 17.56 -21.14
CA ARG A 84 -3.63 17.12 -22.21
C ARG A 84 -3.84 15.60 -22.19
N VAL A 85 -2.78 14.82 -22.03
CA VAL A 85 -2.83 13.35 -21.94
C VAL A 85 -3.59 12.90 -20.69
N LEU A 86 -3.31 13.48 -19.53
CA LEU A 86 -4.05 13.18 -18.29
C LEU A 86 -5.54 13.49 -18.45
N ARG A 87 -5.88 14.67 -18.99
CA ARG A 87 -7.29 15.06 -19.25
C ARG A 87 -8.00 14.15 -20.24
N HIS A 88 -7.29 13.58 -21.21
CA HIS A 88 -7.87 12.58 -22.11
C HIS A 88 -8.38 11.36 -21.34
N TRP A 89 -7.56 10.80 -20.44
CA TRP A 89 -7.94 9.65 -19.61
C TRP A 89 -8.99 10.01 -18.55
N MET A 90 -8.91 11.21 -17.98
CA MET A 90 -9.95 11.75 -17.11
C MET A 90 -11.31 11.84 -17.82
N GLY A 91 -11.32 12.19 -19.11
CA GLY A 91 -12.52 12.24 -19.94
C GLY A 91 -13.22 10.89 -20.13
N VAL A 92 -12.53 9.78 -19.86
CA VAL A 92 -13.10 8.41 -19.87
C VAL A 92 -13.20 7.79 -18.48
N GLY A 93 -13.18 8.63 -17.42
CA GLY A 93 -13.51 8.24 -16.05
C GLY A 93 -12.32 7.88 -15.15
N VAL A 94 -11.08 7.99 -15.63
CA VAL A 94 -9.89 7.72 -14.81
C VAL A 94 -9.60 8.90 -13.90
N ARG A 95 -9.70 8.70 -12.58
CA ARG A 95 -9.44 9.75 -11.57
C ARG A 95 -8.20 9.49 -10.71
N ILE A 96 -7.54 8.35 -10.90
CA ILE A 96 -6.33 7.99 -10.14
C ILE A 96 -5.20 7.69 -11.12
N PHE A 97 -4.03 8.28 -10.89
CA PHE A 97 -2.82 8.02 -11.67
C PHE A 97 -1.69 7.54 -10.74
N ARG A 98 -1.22 6.31 -10.96
CA ARG A 98 0.03 5.81 -10.37
C ARG A 98 1.17 6.30 -11.26
N VAL A 99 1.95 7.26 -10.76
CA VAL A 99 3.02 7.90 -11.52
C VAL A 99 4.31 7.13 -11.30
N ASP A 100 4.90 6.66 -12.40
CA ASP A 100 6.12 5.85 -12.42
C ASP A 100 7.37 6.70 -12.17
N ASN A 101 8.19 6.27 -11.20
CA ASN A 101 9.50 6.86 -10.90
C ASN A 101 9.54 8.41 -10.96
N PRO A 102 8.64 9.15 -10.29
CA PRO A 102 8.53 10.60 -10.44
C PRO A 102 9.80 11.34 -10.00
N HIS A 103 10.60 10.72 -9.13
CA HIS A 103 11.90 11.23 -8.66
C HIS A 103 12.99 11.31 -9.75
N THR A 104 12.77 10.69 -10.91
CA THR A 104 13.66 10.81 -12.08
C THR A 104 13.33 12.00 -12.97
N LYS A 105 12.24 12.71 -12.68
CA LYS A 105 11.76 13.90 -13.39
C LYS A 105 11.90 15.12 -12.46
N PRO A 106 12.00 16.35 -12.97
CA PRO A 106 12.13 17.54 -12.12
C PRO A 106 10.96 17.68 -11.15
N VAL A 107 11.24 18.02 -9.89
CA VAL A 107 10.20 18.23 -8.86
C VAL A 107 9.20 19.32 -9.28
N VAL A 108 9.72 20.44 -9.81
CA VAL A 108 8.92 21.57 -10.29
C VAL A 108 7.96 21.20 -11.41
N PHE A 109 8.31 20.20 -12.23
CA PHE A 109 7.42 19.71 -13.28
C PHE A 109 6.15 19.09 -12.68
N TRP A 110 6.31 18.23 -11.68
CA TRP A 110 5.17 17.60 -11.01
C TRP A 110 4.32 18.59 -10.24
N GLU A 111 4.94 19.54 -9.54
CA GLU A 111 4.23 20.60 -8.83
C GLU A 111 3.29 21.37 -9.77
N ARG A 112 3.80 21.72 -10.96
CA ARG A 112 3.01 22.41 -12.01
C ARG A 112 1.90 21.51 -12.57
N VAL A 113 2.19 20.27 -12.94
CA VAL A 113 1.20 19.34 -13.52
C VAL A 113 0.07 19.06 -12.53
N ILE A 114 0.41 18.71 -11.28
CA ILE A 114 -0.59 18.42 -10.23
C ILE A 114 -1.42 19.67 -9.93
N GLY A 115 -0.76 20.83 -9.80
CA GLY A 115 -1.45 22.11 -9.60
C GLY A 115 -2.44 22.42 -10.72
N GLU A 116 -2.05 22.25 -11.99
CA GLU A 116 -2.94 22.52 -13.13
C GLU A 116 -4.11 21.54 -13.24
N ILE A 117 -3.90 20.26 -12.95
CA ILE A 117 -4.97 19.26 -12.95
C ILE A 117 -5.93 19.50 -11.78
N ASN A 118 -5.42 19.60 -10.54
CA ASN A 118 -6.29 19.72 -9.37
C ASN A 118 -6.97 21.08 -9.24
N ARG A 119 -6.47 22.13 -9.92
CA ARG A 119 -7.19 23.42 -10.03
C ARG A 119 -8.54 23.28 -10.74
N THR A 120 -8.66 22.36 -11.70
CA THR A 120 -9.94 22.09 -12.40
C THR A 120 -10.66 20.86 -11.87
N ASP A 121 -9.90 19.87 -11.41
CA ASP A 121 -10.35 18.52 -11.06
C ASP A 121 -9.72 18.07 -9.73
N PRO A 122 -10.14 18.64 -8.59
CA PRO A 122 -9.49 18.41 -7.29
C PRO A 122 -9.70 17.01 -6.72
N ASP A 123 -10.61 16.22 -7.28
CA ASP A 123 -10.83 14.82 -6.93
C ASP A 123 -9.80 13.86 -7.54
N VAL A 124 -8.98 14.31 -8.51
CA VAL A 124 -7.93 13.48 -9.10
C VAL A 124 -6.80 13.22 -8.11
N ILE A 125 -6.41 11.95 -7.97
CA ILE A 125 -5.38 11.47 -7.04
C ILE A 125 -4.14 11.02 -7.82
N PHE A 126 -2.97 11.51 -7.40
CA PHE A 126 -1.68 11.04 -7.86
C PHE A 126 -0.97 10.21 -6.78
N LEU A 127 -0.54 9.00 -7.15
CA LEU A 127 0.28 8.12 -6.33
C LEU A 127 1.72 8.15 -6.85
N ALA A 128 2.66 8.62 -6.04
CA ALA A 128 4.09 8.64 -6.37
C ALA A 128 4.74 7.28 -6.13
N GLU A 129 5.23 6.61 -7.17
CA GLU A 129 6.11 5.46 -7.02
C GLU A 129 7.58 5.88 -6.92
N ALA A 130 7.98 6.35 -5.74
CA ALA A 130 9.32 6.88 -5.51
C ALA A 130 10.11 6.06 -4.48
N PHE A 131 10.76 4.98 -4.93
CA PHE A 131 11.72 4.25 -4.11
C PHE A 131 13.11 4.90 -4.18
N THR A 132 13.25 6.06 -3.54
CA THR A 132 14.46 6.89 -3.55
C THR A 132 14.84 7.29 -2.13
N ARG A 133 15.76 8.26 -1.92
CA ARG A 133 16.13 8.75 -0.59
C ARG A 133 14.97 9.50 0.10
N PRO A 134 14.90 9.51 1.45
CA PRO A 134 13.77 10.07 2.18
C PRO A 134 13.46 11.52 1.81
N ALA A 135 14.48 12.37 1.67
CA ALA A 135 14.29 13.78 1.33
C ALA A 135 13.47 13.97 0.04
N MET A 136 13.76 13.21 -1.02
CA MET A 136 13.02 13.33 -2.27
C MET A 136 11.59 12.76 -2.16
N MET A 137 11.41 11.65 -1.45
CA MET A 137 10.07 11.10 -1.20
C MET A 137 9.17 12.09 -0.47
N HIS A 138 9.70 12.71 0.60
CA HIS A 138 9.00 13.71 1.38
C HIS A 138 8.70 14.97 0.57
N THR A 139 9.67 15.47 -0.22
CA THR A 139 9.44 16.62 -1.11
C THR A 139 8.33 16.35 -2.14
N LEU A 140 8.30 15.17 -2.76
CA LEU A 140 7.25 14.82 -3.73
C LEU A 140 5.85 14.83 -3.09
N ALA A 141 5.71 14.32 -1.88
CA ALA A 141 4.45 14.41 -1.14
C ALA A 141 4.06 15.87 -0.83
N GLN A 142 5.03 16.68 -0.40
CA GLN A 142 4.81 18.09 -0.04
C GLN A 142 4.37 18.97 -1.22
N ILE A 143 4.87 18.71 -2.44
CA ILE A 143 4.52 19.49 -3.63
C ILE A 143 3.19 19.09 -4.28
N GLY A 144 2.51 18.05 -3.78
CA GLY A 144 1.12 17.78 -4.15
C GLY A 144 0.75 16.32 -4.39
N PHE A 145 1.68 15.36 -4.39
CA PHE A 145 1.32 13.95 -4.54
C PHE A 145 0.43 13.49 -3.37
N GLN A 146 -0.80 13.06 -3.68
CA GLN A 146 -1.79 12.69 -2.66
C GLN A 146 -1.40 11.43 -1.91
N GLN A 147 -0.73 10.48 -2.56
CA GLN A 147 -0.22 9.24 -1.97
C GLN A 147 1.23 8.98 -2.36
N SER A 148 1.92 8.16 -1.56
CA SER A 148 3.30 7.75 -1.80
C SER A 148 3.47 6.26 -1.55
N TYR A 149 4.18 5.57 -2.45
CA TYR A 149 4.84 4.31 -2.11
C TYR A 149 5.84 4.54 -0.98
N THR A 150 6.21 3.46 -0.28
CA THR A 150 6.97 3.53 0.98
C THR A 150 8.04 2.44 1.04
N TYR A 151 8.89 2.48 2.07
CA TYR A 151 9.86 1.42 2.32
C TYR A 151 9.27 0.17 2.97
N PHE A 152 7.94 0.01 3.00
CA PHE A 152 7.26 -1.04 3.76
C PHE A 152 7.82 -2.45 3.46
N THR A 153 8.07 -2.78 2.19
CA THR A 153 8.61 -4.08 1.76
C THR A 153 9.97 -4.41 2.38
N TRP A 154 10.79 -3.40 2.68
CA TRP A 154 12.10 -3.52 3.32
C TRP A 154 12.06 -3.19 4.82
N ARG A 155 10.89 -3.28 5.47
CA ARG A 155 10.71 -3.21 6.92
C ARG A 155 10.01 -4.47 7.38
N ASN A 156 10.77 -5.42 7.90
CA ASN A 156 10.28 -6.76 8.23
C ASN A 156 10.51 -7.13 9.70
N SER A 157 11.53 -6.54 10.35
CA SER A 157 11.72 -6.73 11.79
C SER A 157 10.77 -5.85 12.61
N LYS A 158 10.54 -6.22 13.87
CA LYS A 158 9.74 -5.44 14.82
C LYS A 158 10.28 -4.02 14.99
N GLN A 159 11.59 -3.86 15.08
CA GLN A 159 12.24 -2.56 15.22
C GLN A 159 12.02 -1.71 13.96
N GLU A 160 12.32 -2.25 12.78
CA GLU A 160 12.14 -1.59 11.49
C GLU A 160 10.70 -1.10 11.27
N LEU A 161 9.73 -1.99 11.55
CA LEU A 161 8.30 -1.66 11.44
C LEU A 161 7.91 -0.57 12.45
N THR A 162 8.35 -0.67 13.69
CA THR A 162 8.02 0.30 14.74
C THR A 162 8.58 1.68 14.43
N GLU A 163 9.87 1.76 14.07
CA GLU A 163 10.54 3.03 13.72
C GLU A 163 9.87 3.68 12.52
N TYR A 164 9.69 2.93 11.43
CA TYR A 164 9.15 3.49 10.20
C TYR A 164 7.70 3.93 10.31
N LEU A 165 6.87 3.16 11.03
CA LEU A 165 5.48 3.57 11.24
C LEU A 165 5.35 4.68 12.28
N THR A 166 6.30 4.83 13.19
CA THR A 166 6.37 6.01 14.08
C THR A 166 6.66 7.28 13.27
N GLU A 167 7.56 7.22 12.29
CA GLU A 167 7.80 8.32 11.33
C GLU A 167 6.52 8.64 10.54
N LEU A 168 5.94 7.65 9.87
CA LEU A 168 4.80 7.84 8.96
C LEU A 168 3.52 8.29 9.67
N SER A 169 3.30 7.87 10.92
CA SER A 169 2.13 8.29 11.72
C SER A 169 2.36 9.58 12.52
N GLY A 170 3.61 10.04 12.61
CA GLY A 170 4.01 11.29 13.25
C GLY A 170 3.84 12.52 12.35
N GLU A 171 4.87 13.37 12.30
CA GLU A 171 4.82 14.63 11.55
C GLU A 171 4.62 14.43 10.03
N ALA A 172 5.17 13.34 9.47
CA ALA A 172 5.05 13.04 8.05
C ALA A 172 3.59 12.88 7.59
N ALA A 173 2.70 12.43 8.47
CA ALA A 173 1.27 12.30 8.19
C ALA A 173 0.56 13.62 7.88
N SER A 174 1.22 14.78 8.05
CA SER A 174 0.70 16.09 7.67
C SER A 174 0.74 16.34 6.15
N TYR A 175 1.62 15.67 5.42
CA TYR A 175 1.80 15.86 3.98
C TYR A 175 1.91 14.56 3.19
N MET A 176 2.32 13.44 3.79
CA MET A 176 2.48 12.14 3.13
C MET A 176 1.37 11.17 3.53
N ARG A 177 0.76 10.49 2.54
CA ARG A 177 -0.18 9.38 2.76
C ARG A 177 0.41 8.08 2.20
N PRO A 178 0.77 7.11 3.05
CA PRO A 178 1.43 5.90 2.59
C PRO A 178 0.45 4.96 1.89
N ASN A 179 0.87 4.40 0.75
CA ASN A 179 0.21 3.27 0.10
C ASN A 179 1.09 2.02 0.27
N PHE A 180 0.66 1.10 1.14
CA PHE A 180 1.43 -0.10 1.48
C PHE A 180 1.14 -1.24 0.53
N PHE A 181 1.85 -1.27 -0.59
CA PHE A 181 1.91 -2.48 -1.41
C PHE A 181 2.76 -3.55 -0.71
N ALA A 182 2.19 -4.74 -0.51
CA ALA A 182 2.92 -5.87 0.09
C ALA A 182 3.91 -6.52 -0.90
N ASN A 183 3.63 -6.42 -2.18
CA ASN A 183 4.50 -6.75 -3.30
C ASN A 183 4.22 -5.81 -4.49
N THR A 184 5.12 -5.75 -5.45
CA THR A 184 4.92 -5.09 -6.75
C THR A 184 5.47 -6.00 -7.86
N PRO A 185 5.23 -5.71 -9.16
CA PRO A 185 5.86 -6.49 -10.25
C PRO A 185 7.39 -6.53 -10.20
N ASP A 186 8.01 -5.57 -9.50
CA ASP A 186 9.46 -5.39 -9.36
C ASP A 186 10.01 -5.80 -7.99
N ILE A 187 9.13 -6.08 -7.01
CA ILE A 187 9.51 -6.32 -5.61
C ILE A 187 8.81 -7.58 -5.09
N LEU A 188 9.58 -8.66 -5.06
CA LEU A 188 9.37 -9.88 -4.29
C LEU A 188 10.45 -9.95 -3.21
N HIS A 189 10.18 -9.38 -2.04
CA HIS A 189 11.18 -9.32 -0.97
C HIS A 189 11.56 -10.72 -0.46
N ALA A 190 12.82 -10.91 -0.06
CA ALA A 190 13.36 -12.19 0.44
C ALA A 190 12.52 -12.81 1.59
N TYR A 191 11.89 -11.98 2.42
CA TYR A 191 10.95 -12.43 3.46
C TYR A 191 9.82 -13.33 2.90
N LEU A 192 9.25 -12.96 1.74
CA LEU A 192 8.21 -13.75 1.07
C LEU A 192 8.78 -14.99 0.37
N GLN A 193 9.99 -14.87 -0.20
CA GLN A 193 10.69 -15.97 -0.87
C GLN A 193 10.98 -17.12 0.10
N HIS A 194 11.49 -16.80 1.28
CA HIS A 194 11.88 -17.80 2.27
C HIS A 194 10.75 -18.21 3.20
N GLY A 195 9.81 -17.31 3.51
CA GLY A 195 8.77 -17.56 4.51
C GLY A 195 7.52 -18.29 4.02
N GLY A 196 7.37 -18.52 2.70
CA GLY A 196 6.22 -19.22 2.13
C GLY A 196 4.88 -18.56 2.45
N ARG A 197 3.78 -19.31 2.36
CA ARG A 197 2.41 -18.81 2.63
C ARG A 197 2.27 -18.02 3.95
N PRO A 198 2.82 -18.46 5.11
CA PRO A 198 2.70 -17.68 6.34
C PRO A 198 3.27 -16.26 6.26
N ALA A 199 4.36 -16.06 5.50
CA ALA A 199 4.90 -14.72 5.28
C ALA A 199 3.93 -13.83 4.48
N PHE A 200 3.24 -14.36 3.47
CA PHE A 200 2.21 -13.61 2.74
C PHE A 200 1.04 -13.24 3.66
N GLU A 201 0.60 -14.17 4.51
CA GLU A 201 -0.47 -13.91 5.46
C GLU A 201 -0.11 -12.78 6.45
N VAL A 202 1.08 -12.83 7.05
CA VAL A 202 1.56 -11.80 7.97
C VAL A 202 1.73 -10.45 7.28
N ARG A 203 2.35 -10.41 6.09
CA ARG A 203 2.54 -9.15 5.36
C ARG A 203 1.21 -8.54 4.90
N ALA A 204 0.22 -9.34 4.53
CA ALA A 204 -1.14 -8.87 4.24
C ALA A 204 -1.78 -8.22 5.48
N VAL A 205 -1.73 -8.89 6.65
CA VAL A 205 -2.24 -8.33 7.90
C VAL A 205 -1.57 -6.99 8.18
N LEU A 206 -0.23 -6.95 8.19
CA LEU A 206 0.52 -5.73 8.50
C LEU A 206 0.19 -4.58 7.54
N ALA A 207 0.15 -4.84 6.23
CA ALA A 207 -0.17 -3.82 5.24
C ALA A 207 -1.60 -3.25 5.46
N ALA A 208 -2.56 -4.16 5.63
CA ALA A 208 -3.98 -3.85 5.75
C ALA A 208 -4.34 -3.12 7.06
N THR A 209 -3.61 -3.33 8.16
CA THR A 209 -3.96 -2.75 9.47
C THR A 209 -3.09 -1.55 9.83
N LEU A 210 -1.82 -1.49 9.40
CA LEU A 210 -0.94 -0.36 9.71
C LEU A 210 -1.28 0.88 8.88
N SER A 211 -1.55 0.72 7.58
CA SER A 211 -1.85 1.85 6.69
C SER A 211 -3.33 1.93 6.31
N PRO A 212 -3.93 3.14 6.22
CA PRO A 212 -5.28 3.32 5.68
C PRO A 212 -5.36 3.03 4.18
N THR A 213 -4.25 2.97 3.45
CA THR A 213 -4.20 2.55 2.04
C THR A 213 -3.14 1.44 1.87
N TRP A 214 -3.54 0.34 1.24
CA TRP A 214 -2.68 -0.81 0.99
C TRP A 214 -3.01 -1.44 -0.37
N GLY A 215 -2.09 -2.25 -0.87
CA GLY A 215 -2.24 -2.91 -2.16
C GLY A 215 -1.49 -4.24 -2.24
N ILE A 216 -1.85 -5.01 -3.25
CA ILE A 216 -1.17 -6.24 -3.66
C ILE A 216 -1.12 -6.28 -5.18
N TYR A 217 -0.11 -6.97 -5.69
CA TYR A 217 0.01 -7.29 -7.11
C TYR A 217 -0.42 -8.74 -7.35
N SER A 218 -1.24 -8.96 -8.39
CA SER A 218 -1.90 -10.23 -8.69
C SER A 218 -0.91 -11.40 -8.74
N GLY A 219 -1.24 -12.49 -8.05
CA GLY A 219 -0.36 -13.62 -7.80
C GLY A 219 0.11 -13.69 -6.35
N TYR A 220 0.01 -12.57 -5.61
CA TYR A 220 0.22 -12.54 -4.16
C TYR A 220 -0.74 -13.48 -3.42
N GLU A 221 -1.99 -13.55 -3.88
CA GLU A 221 -3.05 -14.40 -3.33
C GLU A 221 -2.72 -15.88 -3.46
N LEU A 222 -1.88 -16.25 -4.43
CA LEU A 222 -1.40 -17.61 -4.69
C LEU A 222 -0.05 -17.87 -4.03
N CYS A 223 0.48 -16.90 -3.29
CA CYS A 223 1.80 -16.93 -2.67
C CYS A 223 2.94 -17.19 -3.68
N GLU A 224 2.84 -16.65 -4.90
CA GLU A 224 3.90 -16.72 -5.91
C GLU A 224 5.19 -16.10 -5.35
N ASN A 225 6.22 -16.92 -5.09
CA ASN A 225 7.41 -16.49 -4.37
C ASN A 225 8.74 -16.98 -4.93
N THR A 226 8.76 -17.47 -6.17
CA THR A 226 9.99 -17.91 -6.82
C THR A 226 10.73 -16.70 -7.43
N PRO A 227 11.93 -16.35 -6.93
CA PRO A 227 12.71 -15.25 -7.51
C PRO A 227 13.40 -15.69 -8.81
N LEU A 228 13.79 -14.72 -9.63
CA LEU A 228 14.59 -14.94 -10.84
C LEU A 228 15.89 -15.70 -10.53
N ARG A 229 16.51 -15.37 -9.40
CA ARG A 229 17.70 -16.03 -8.83
C ARG A 229 17.85 -15.62 -7.37
N GLU A 230 18.67 -16.35 -6.61
CA GLU A 230 19.02 -16.00 -5.24
C GLU A 230 19.56 -14.56 -5.13
N GLY A 231 19.09 -13.83 -4.11
CA GLY A 231 19.42 -12.42 -3.86
C GLY A 231 18.77 -11.42 -4.83
N SER A 232 17.86 -11.85 -5.71
CA SER A 232 17.05 -10.95 -6.55
C SER A 232 15.67 -10.71 -5.93
N GLU A 233 15.13 -9.50 -6.08
CA GLU A 233 13.73 -9.20 -5.78
C GLU A 233 12.81 -9.29 -7.01
N GLU A 234 13.32 -9.70 -8.17
CA GLU A 234 12.52 -9.89 -9.38
C GLU A 234 11.88 -11.28 -9.37
N TYR A 235 10.62 -11.39 -9.81
CA TYR A 235 9.94 -12.66 -10.01
C TYR A 235 10.59 -13.48 -11.13
N LEU A 236 10.66 -14.80 -10.97
CA LEU A 236 10.90 -15.71 -12.08
C LEU A 236 9.76 -15.61 -13.09
N ASP A 237 10.08 -15.68 -14.39
CA ASP A 237 9.12 -15.62 -15.50
C ASP A 237 8.17 -14.42 -15.43
N SER A 238 8.71 -13.25 -15.03
CA SER A 238 7.96 -12.04 -14.70
C SER A 238 6.92 -11.66 -15.77
N GLU A 239 5.69 -11.38 -15.32
CA GLU A 239 4.56 -10.95 -16.16
C GLU A 239 4.85 -9.65 -16.95
N LYS A 240 5.85 -8.87 -16.51
CA LYS A 240 6.34 -7.70 -17.27
C LYS A 240 6.80 -8.06 -18.68
N TYR A 241 7.23 -9.30 -18.92
CA TYR A 241 7.80 -9.74 -20.19
C TYR A 241 7.03 -10.88 -20.86
N GLN A 242 5.96 -11.39 -20.23
CA GLN A 242 5.16 -12.50 -20.77
C GLN A 242 3.74 -12.49 -20.22
N LEU A 243 2.81 -13.10 -20.96
CA LEU A 243 1.46 -13.35 -20.42
C LEU A 243 1.53 -14.41 -19.32
N ARG A 244 0.87 -14.16 -18.19
CA ARG A 244 0.82 -15.05 -17.02
C ARG A 244 -0.64 -15.40 -16.68
N PRO A 245 -1.29 -16.30 -17.44
CA PRO A 245 -2.61 -16.80 -17.07
C PRO A 245 -2.51 -17.56 -15.74
N ARG A 246 -3.49 -17.35 -14.86
CA ARG A 246 -3.59 -18.01 -13.55
C ARG A 246 -4.96 -18.69 -13.45
N ASP A 247 -4.99 -19.91 -12.93
CA ASP A 247 -6.23 -20.63 -12.69
C ASP A 247 -6.78 -20.29 -11.29
N TRP A 248 -7.52 -19.19 -11.23
CA TRP A 248 -8.09 -18.65 -9.98
C TRP A 248 -9.13 -19.59 -9.36
N GLU A 249 -9.94 -20.24 -10.21
CA GLU A 249 -11.01 -21.14 -9.76
C GLU A 249 -10.44 -22.43 -9.16
N ALA A 250 -9.36 -22.98 -9.74
CA ALA A 250 -8.66 -24.12 -9.16
C ALA A 250 -8.02 -23.76 -7.81
N ALA A 251 -7.35 -22.61 -7.73
CA ALA A 251 -6.72 -22.16 -6.48
C ALA A 251 -7.73 -22.00 -5.34
N GLU A 252 -8.92 -21.47 -5.62
CA GLU A 252 -10.01 -21.36 -4.64
C GLU A 252 -10.54 -22.75 -4.24
N ARG A 253 -10.84 -23.61 -5.22
CA ARG A 253 -11.35 -24.97 -4.98
C ARG A 253 -10.39 -25.84 -4.15
N GLU A 254 -9.09 -25.66 -4.33
CA GLU A 254 -8.04 -26.42 -3.64
C GLU A 254 -7.61 -25.79 -2.31
N GLY A 255 -8.09 -24.59 -1.98
CA GLY A 255 -7.69 -23.87 -0.77
C GLY A 255 -6.24 -23.35 -0.80
N CYS A 256 -5.64 -23.28 -1.99
CA CYS A 256 -4.26 -22.86 -2.25
C CYS A 256 -4.12 -21.33 -2.38
N THR A 257 -5.16 -20.57 -2.02
CA THR A 257 -5.16 -19.11 -2.04
C THR A 257 -5.41 -18.50 -0.66
N ILE A 258 -4.83 -17.33 -0.40
CA ILE A 258 -5.11 -16.48 0.75
C ILE A 258 -6.16 -15.38 0.47
N ALA A 259 -6.86 -15.45 -0.67
CA ALA A 259 -7.96 -14.54 -1.00
C ALA A 259 -9.04 -14.43 0.09
N PRO A 260 -9.41 -15.50 0.84
CA PRO A 260 -10.33 -15.39 1.98
C PRO A 260 -9.80 -14.47 3.10
N LEU A 261 -8.50 -14.56 3.42
CA LEU A 261 -7.87 -13.68 4.41
C LEU A 261 -7.90 -12.23 3.93
N ILE A 262 -7.52 -11.98 2.68
CA ILE A 262 -7.54 -10.63 2.07
C ILE A 262 -8.96 -10.04 2.08
N THR A 263 -9.96 -10.86 1.77
CA THR A 263 -11.38 -10.49 1.83
C THR A 263 -11.79 -10.12 3.25
N ARG A 264 -11.40 -10.93 4.25
CA ARG A 264 -11.67 -10.63 5.65
C ARG A 264 -10.99 -9.34 6.09
N LEU A 265 -9.71 -9.14 5.78
CA LEU A 265 -8.98 -7.91 6.12
C LEU A 265 -9.64 -6.66 5.52
N ASN A 266 -10.07 -6.72 4.25
CA ASN A 266 -10.79 -5.62 3.61
C ASN A 266 -12.18 -5.38 4.21
N THR A 267 -12.86 -6.43 4.65
CA THR A 267 -14.13 -6.32 5.39
C THR A 267 -13.91 -5.59 6.72
N LEU A 268 -12.89 -5.99 7.49
CA LEU A 268 -12.56 -5.33 8.76
C LEU A 268 -12.20 -3.86 8.59
N ARG A 269 -11.46 -3.52 7.54
CA ARG A 269 -11.13 -2.11 7.25
C ARG A 269 -12.38 -1.28 6.93
N ARG A 270 -13.41 -1.87 6.32
CA ARG A 270 -14.70 -1.20 6.06
C ARG A 270 -15.54 -1.07 7.34
N GLU A 271 -15.49 -2.05 8.21
CA GLU A 271 -16.26 -2.11 9.47
C GLU A 271 -15.65 -1.27 10.61
N HIS A 272 -14.32 -1.08 10.62
CA HIS A 272 -13.59 -0.42 11.71
C HIS A 272 -12.94 0.90 11.26
N PRO A 273 -13.54 2.07 11.56
CA PRO A 273 -12.97 3.38 11.28
C PRO A 273 -11.55 3.60 11.84
N ALA A 274 -11.16 2.89 12.90
CA ALA A 274 -9.80 2.90 13.43
C ALA A 274 -8.75 2.52 12.38
N LEU A 275 -9.06 1.61 11.46
CA LEU A 275 -8.15 1.15 10.41
C LEU A 275 -8.10 2.11 9.21
N GLN A 276 -9.04 3.05 9.10
CA GLN A 276 -9.14 4.04 8.02
C GLN A 276 -8.34 5.33 8.31
N ARG A 277 -7.61 5.38 9.43
CA ARG A 277 -6.79 6.52 9.86
C ARG A 277 -5.32 6.12 9.99
N LEU A 278 -4.41 7.09 9.98
CA LEU A 278 -2.96 6.87 10.06
C LEU A 278 -2.37 7.29 11.41
N ARG A 279 -2.65 8.52 11.87
CA ARG A 279 -2.04 9.16 13.05
C ARG A 279 -2.47 8.57 14.40
N ASN A 280 -3.40 7.62 14.38
CA ASN A 280 -4.01 7.04 15.57
C ASN A 280 -3.35 5.72 16.01
N LEU A 281 -2.11 5.48 15.57
CA LEU A 281 -1.35 4.26 15.83
C LEU A 281 -0.57 4.35 17.13
N ARG A 282 -0.59 3.27 17.91
CA ARG A 282 0.25 3.10 19.11
C ARG A 282 0.82 1.70 19.20
N PHE A 283 2.13 1.59 19.33
CA PHE A 283 2.80 0.33 19.62
C PHE A 283 2.71 -0.02 21.11
N HIS A 284 2.54 -1.30 21.41
CA HIS A 284 2.50 -1.87 22.74
C HIS A 284 3.72 -2.75 22.98
N ARG A 285 4.11 -2.92 24.24
CA ARG A 285 5.30 -3.71 24.57
C ARG A 285 4.96 -5.19 24.53
N THR A 286 5.85 -5.96 23.91
CA THR A 286 5.90 -7.43 23.98
C THR A 286 7.28 -7.85 24.47
N ASP A 287 7.37 -8.97 25.18
CA ASP A 287 8.60 -9.57 25.69
C ASP A 287 9.33 -10.48 24.67
N ASN A 288 8.81 -10.56 23.43
CA ASN A 288 9.38 -11.33 22.32
C ASN A 288 9.61 -10.40 21.12
N ASP A 289 10.80 -10.45 20.52
CA ASP A 289 11.17 -9.61 19.38
C ASP A 289 10.57 -10.06 18.04
N ALA A 290 10.15 -11.32 17.95
CA ALA A 290 9.39 -11.82 16.81
C ALA A 290 7.90 -11.46 16.86
N VAL A 291 7.39 -10.96 18.01
CA VAL A 291 5.96 -10.62 18.16
C VAL A 291 5.79 -9.11 18.26
N ILE A 292 5.04 -8.52 17.33
CA ILE A 292 4.71 -7.09 17.34
C ILE A 292 3.26 -6.89 17.81
N ALA A 293 3.01 -5.86 18.62
CA ALA A 293 1.67 -5.50 19.07
C ALA A 293 1.43 -3.99 18.90
N TYR A 294 0.28 -3.61 18.36
CA TYR A 294 -0.11 -2.22 18.19
C TYR A 294 -1.62 -2.05 18.16
N SER A 295 -2.12 -0.87 18.53
CA SER A 295 -3.53 -0.52 18.40
C SER A 295 -3.74 0.71 17.55
N LYS A 296 -4.95 0.79 16.98
CA LYS A 296 -5.48 1.97 16.32
C LYS A 296 -6.84 2.28 16.91
N ARG A 297 -7.12 3.57 17.15
CA ARG A 297 -8.37 4.02 17.76
C ARG A 297 -9.04 5.15 16.98
N SER A 298 -10.35 5.08 16.79
CA SER A 298 -11.16 6.19 16.26
C SER A 298 -12.46 6.29 17.06
N GLY A 299 -12.58 7.34 17.88
CA GLY A 299 -13.70 7.47 18.82
C GLY A 299 -13.75 6.31 19.82
N SER A 300 -14.81 5.50 19.74
CA SER A 300 -15.01 4.28 20.53
C SER A 300 -14.49 3.01 19.86
N ASP A 301 -14.23 3.04 18.56
CA ASP A 301 -13.71 1.90 17.80
C ASP A 301 -12.21 1.74 18.08
N VAL A 302 -11.81 0.56 18.54
CA VAL A 302 -10.42 0.24 18.90
C VAL A 302 -10.09 -1.14 18.35
N VAL A 303 -9.12 -1.16 17.45
CA VAL A 303 -8.55 -2.39 16.90
C VAL A 303 -7.14 -2.55 17.46
N LEU A 304 -6.86 -3.71 18.05
CA LEU A 304 -5.58 -4.13 18.57
C LEU A 304 -5.09 -5.30 17.72
N VAL A 305 -3.86 -5.23 17.21
CA VAL A 305 -3.27 -6.27 16.39
C VAL A 305 -2.05 -6.82 17.09
N VAL A 306 -1.91 -8.15 17.11
CA VAL A 306 -0.72 -8.85 17.57
C VAL A 306 -0.30 -9.85 16.50
N ALA A 307 0.88 -9.67 15.92
CA ALA A 307 1.35 -10.46 14.78
C ALA A 307 2.68 -11.15 15.08
N ASN A 308 2.81 -12.39 14.62
CA ASN A 308 4.07 -13.13 14.63
C ASN A 308 4.83 -12.82 13.34
N LEU A 309 6.02 -12.24 13.46
CA LEU A 309 6.89 -11.88 12.35
C LEU A 309 7.80 -13.04 11.91
N ASP A 310 7.89 -14.11 12.69
CA ASP A 310 8.57 -15.35 12.32
C ASP A 310 7.62 -16.25 11.52
N PRO A 311 7.85 -16.44 10.21
CA PRO A 311 6.96 -17.25 9.38
C PRO A 311 7.20 -18.77 9.54
N HIS A 312 8.19 -19.19 10.33
CA HIS A 312 8.61 -20.59 10.44
C HIS A 312 8.25 -21.22 11.78
N HIS A 313 8.30 -20.46 12.87
CA HIS A 313 8.12 -21.01 14.22
C HIS A 313 6.93 -20.39 14.93
N THR A 314 6.28 -21.20 15.77
CA THR A 314 5.34 -20.67 16.75
C THR A 314 6.08 -19.74 17.69
N GLN A 315 5.51 -18.56 17.93
CA GLN A 315 6.01 -17.61 18.91
C GLN A 315 4.98 -17.40 20.02
N GLU A 316 5.49 -17.34 21.24
CA GLU A 316 4.73 -17.05 22.45
C GLU A 316 5.25 -15.74 23.05
N ALA A 317 4.35 -14.93 23.58
CA ALA A 317 4.70 -13.63 24.15
C ALA A 317 3.68 -13.17 25.19
N THR A 318 4.11 -12.27 26.07
CA THR A 318 3.26 -11.47 26.95
C THR A 318 3.14 -10.06 26.39
N VAL A 319 1.91 -9.62 26.13
CA VAL A 319 1.60 -8.27 25.64
C VAL A 319 1.19 -7.38 26.81
N SER A 320 1.94 -6.28 27.02
CA SER A 320 1.62 -5.22 27.98
C SER A 320 0.97 -4.04 27.25
N LEU A 321 -0.28 -3.72 27.61
CA LEU A 321 -1.08 -2.69 26.94
C LEU A 321 -0.87 -1.30 27.55
N ASP A 322 -0.92 -0.29 26.68
CA ASP A 322 -1.00 1.11 27.07
C ASP A 322 -2.48 1.51 27.21
N MET A 323 -3.05 1.25 28.39
CA MET A 323 -4.48 1.41 28.66
C MET A 323 -5.01 2.82 28.43
N ALA A 324 -4.18 3.83 28.74
CA ALA A 324 -4.53 5.22 28.54
C ALA A 324 -4.77 5.51 27.05
N HIS A 325 -3.95 4.94 26.17
CA HIS A 325 -4.13 5.10 24.73
C HIS A 325 -5.39 4.39 24.20
N LEU A 326 -5.73 3.23 24.78
CA LEU A 326 -6.99 2.52 24.50
C LEU A 326 -8.23 3.29 25.02
N GLY A 327 -8.02 4.27 25.91
CA GLY A 327 -9.09 5.04 26.53
C GLY A 327 -9.81 4.27 27.63
N LEU A 328 -9.07 3.40 28.34
CA LEU A 328 -9.53 2.55 29.42
C LEU A 328 -8.78 2.89 30.72
N GLY A 329 -9.39 2.59 31.86
CA GLY A 329 -8.76 2.69 33.17
C GLY A 329 -7.61 1.68 33.32
N PRO A 330 -6.61 1.94 34.19
CA PRO A 330 -5.43 1.08 34.36
C PRO A 330 -5.71 -0.38 34.76
N HIS A 331 -6.88 -0.63 35.34
CA HIS A 331 -7.33 -1.96 35.81
C HIS A 331 -8.62 -2.41 35.15
N ASP A 332 -9.10 -1.70 34.13
CA ASP A 332 -10.32 -2.09 33.42
C ASP A 332 -10.07 -3.39 32.65
N PRO A 333 -11.05 -4.31 32.62
CA PRO A 333 -10.99 -5.47 31.74
C PRO A 333 -11.11 -5.01 30.28
N VAL A 334 -10.42 -5.72 29.39
CA VAL A 334 -10.42 -5.48 27.96
C VAL A 334 -11.02 -6.71 27.26
N PRO A 335 -12.36 -6.85 27.21
CA PRO A 335 -12.96 -7.92 26.44
C PRO A 335 -12.68 -7.67 24.96
N VAL A 336 -12.12 -8.67 24.28
CA VAL A 336 -11.71 -8.58 22.89
C VAL A 336 -12.31 -9.73 22.11
N ARG A 337 -12.65 -9.47 20.85
CA ARG A 337 -12.99 -10.50 19.87
C ARG A 337 -11.92 -10.49 18.79
N ASP A 338 -11.32 -11.64 18.52
CA ASP A 338 -10.47 -11.81 17.35
C ASP A 338 -11.35 -11.91 16.11
N GLU A 339 -11.23 -10.91 15.26
CA GLU A 339 -12.03 -10.79 14.06
C GLU A 339 -11.59 -11.78 12.97
N LEU A 340 -10.40 -12.40 13.07
CA LEU A 340 -9.99 -13.45 12.12
C LEU A 340 -10.60 -14.81 12.44
N THR A 341 -10.71 -15.15 13.73
CA THR A 341 -11.14 -16.47 14.20
C THR A 341 -12.56 -16.48 14.80
N GLY A 342 -13.05 -15.33 15.24
CA GLY A 342 -14.31 -15.16 15.97
C GLY A 342 -14.20 -15.45 17.46
N GLU A 343 -13.05 -15.92 17.96
CA GLU A 343 -12.83 -16.21 19.38
C GLU A 343 -12.88 -14.94 20.23
N THR A 344 -13.28 -15.07 21.49
CA THR A 344 -13.36 -13.97 22.45
C THR A 344 -12.47 -14.23 23.64
N TYR A 345 -11.74 -13.20 24.07
CA TYR A 345 -10.84 -13.26 25.22
C TYR A 345 -11.13 -12.10 26.20
N HIS A 346 -10.72 -12.28 27.45
CA HIS A 346 -10.72 -11.22 28.45
C HIS A 346 -9.28 -10.84 28.77
N TRP A 347 -8.84 -9.72 28.21
CA TRP A 347 -7.48 -9.20 28.43
C TRP A 347 -7.45 -8.24 29.62
N GLY A 348 -6.29 -8.13 30.26
CA GLY A 348 -5.98 -7.14 31.27
C GLY A 348 -4.96 -6.12 30.77
N SER A 349 -4.48 -5.26 31.67
CA SER A 349 -3.57 -4.18 31.30
C SER A 349 -2.11 -4.60 31.12
N THR A 350 -1.57 -5.44 32.01
CA THR A 350 -0.12 -5.63 32.12
C THR A 350 0.43 -6.92 31.50
N ALA A 351 -0.36 -8.00 31.48
CA ALA A 351 0.12 -9.31 31.05
C ALA A 351 -0.97 -10.11 30.33
N ASN A 352 -0.90 -10.12 29.00
CA ASN A 352 -1.77 -10.94 28.15
C ASN A 352 -0.91 -11.93 27.39
N TYR A 353 -0.98 -13.20 27.75
CA TYR A 353 -0.26 -14.26 27.05
C TYR A 353 -0.91 -14.53 25.68
N VAL A 354 -0.08 -14.66 24.64
CA VAL A 354 -0.48 -15.02 23.29
C VAL A 354 0.43 -16.14 22.76
N ARG A 355 -0.12 -16.99 21.90
CA ARG A 355 0.61 -18.03 21.16
C ARG A 355 0.16 -18.02 19.71
N LEU A 356 1.07 -17.68 18.80
CA LEU A 356 0.78 -17.50 17.37
C LEU A 356 1.55 -18.51 16.53
N GLU A 357 0.82 -19.38 15.84
CA GLU A 357 1.36 -20.46 15.02
C GLU A 357 1.24 -20.12 13.52
N PRO A 358 2.37 -19.98 12.79
CA PRO A 358 2.37 -19.69 11.36
C PRO A 358 1.55 -20.69 10.55
N GLY A 359 0.75 -20.21 9.58
CA GLY A 359 -0.12 -21.03 8.74
C GLY A 359 -1.46 -21.43 9.36
N ARG A 360 -1.64 -21.21 10.67
CA ARG A 360 -2.95 -21.35 11.34
C ARG A 360 -3.54 -20.00 11.73
N ALA A 361 -2.73 -19.14 12.37
CA ALA A 361 -3.13 -17.81 12.79
C ALA A 361 -1.90 -16.87 12.70
N PRO A 362 -1.74 -16.15 11.57
CA PRO A 362 -0.57 -15.26 11.37
C PRO A 362 -0.53 -14.11 12.39
N ALA A 363 -1.70 -13.74 12.90
CA ALA A 363 -1.90 -12.66 13.84
C ALA A 363 -3.27 -12.82 14.53
N HIS A 364 -3.46 -12.10 15.63
CA HIS A 364 -4.78 -11.72 16.13
C HIS A 364 -5.12 -10.30 15.64
N VAL A 365 -6.35 -10.10 15.15
CA VAL A 365 -6.90 -8.76 14.85
C VAL A 365 -8.10 -8.56 15.77
N LEU A 366 -7.84 -7.98 16.92
CA LEU A 366 -8.75 -7.91 18.06
C LEU A 366 -9.55 -6.61 18.03
N HIS A 367 -10.88 -6.70 18.03
CA HIS A 367 -11.75 -5.57 18.32
C HIS A 367 -12.03 -5.51 19.83
N VAL A 368 -11.73 -4.38 20.47
CA VAL A 368 -12.03 -4.17 21.89
C VAL A 368 -13.52 -3.89 22.05
N GLN A 369 -14.22 -4.82 22.68
CA GLN A 369 -15.63 -4.69 22.97
C GLN A 369 -15.81 -3.73 24.15
N ARG A 370 -16.70 -2.76 24.00
CA ARG A 370 -17.13 -1.94 25.14
C ARG A 370 -18.43 -2.52 25.68
N PRO A 371 -18.60 -2.61 27.01
CA PRO A 371 -19.91 -2.86 27.57
C PRO A 371 -20.87 -1.79 27.04
N PRO A 372 -22.12 -2.13 26.67
CA PRO A 372 -23.10 -1.12 26.30
C PRO A 372 -23.18 -0.09 27.42
N ALA A 373 -23.18 1.20 27.06
CA ALA A 373 -23.30 2.27 28.04
C ALA A 373 -24.52 1.97 28.91
N ALA A 374 -24.33 1.88 30.23
CA ALA A 374 -25.44 1.70 31.15
C ALA A 374 -26.50 2.77 30.83
N PRO A 375 -27.79 2.41 30.70
CA PRO A 375 -28.82 3.39 30.43
C PRO A 375 -28.71 4.49 31.50
N ARG A 376 -28.58 5.75 31.05
CA ARG A 376 -28.65 6.90 31.94
C ARG A 376 -29.97 6.76 32.70
N ASN A 377 -29.92 6.41 33.98
CA ASN A 377 -31.07 6.42 34.87
C ASN A 377 -31.61 7.86 34.90
N GLY A 378 -32.53 8.15 33.99
CA GLY A 378 -33.37 9.34 34.03
C GLY A 378 -34.32 9.19 35.20
N GLY A 379 -33.85 9.53 36.39
CA GLY A 379 -34.72 9.69 37.55
C GLY A 379 -35.83 10.69 37.21
N PRO A 380 -37.10 10.40 37.55
CA PRO A 380 -38.19 11.32 37.26
C PRO A 380 -37.99 12.62 38.04
N ARG A 381 -38.10 13.76 37.35
CA ARG A 381 -38.14 15.07 38.01
C ARG A 381 -39.39 15.12 38.90
N PRO A 382 -39.28 15.51 40.17
CA PRO A 382 -40.45 15.70 41.02
C PRO A 382 -41.30 16.86 40.47
N SER A 383 -42.59 16.60 40.44
CA SER A 383 -43.69 17.43 39.91
C SER A 383 -43.82 18.79 40.57
#